data_AF-A0A292S1C6-F1
#
_entry.id   AF-A0A292S1C6-F1
#
_cell.length_a   1.000
_cell.length_b   1.000
_cell.length_c   1.000
_cell.angle_alpha   90.00
_cell.angle_beta   90.00
_cell.angle_gamma   90.00
#
_symmetry.space_group_name_H-M   'P 1'
#
loop_
_entity.id
_entity.type
_entity.pdbx_description
1 polymer ?
#
loop_
_entity_poly.entity_id
_entity_poly.type
_entity_poly.pdbx_seq_one_letter_code
_entity_poly.pdbx_strand_id
1 'polypeptide(L)' 'MDINSLAHTKWNCKYHIVFAPKYRRKVAYGKMKQDIANILSMLCK' A
#
# COMPACT_ATOMS: atom_id res chain seq x y z
N MET A 1 18.07 -7.13 -5.51
CA MET A 1 18.46 -6.94 -4.11
C MET A 1 17.21 -6.49 -3.37
N ASP A 2 16.48 -7.40 -2.72
CA ASP A 2 15.27 -7.07 -1.95
C ASP A 2 15.20 -7.96 -0.70
N ILE A 3 16.30 -8.00 0.06
CA ILE A 3 16.36 -8.77 1.30
C ILE A 3 16.84 -7.81 2.37
N ASN A 4 15.96 -7.52 3.32
CA ASN A 4 16.27 -6.71 4.49
C ASN A 4 16.99 -7.60 5.52
N SER A 5 17.92 -7.01 6.28
CA SER A 5 18.66 -7.74 7.31
C SER A 5 18.81 -6.94 8.60
N LEU A 6 18.56 -7.59 9.73
CA LEU A 6 19.01 -7.21 11.06
C LEU A 6 20.10 -8.18 11.52
N ALA A 7 20.69 -7.91 12.69
CA ALA A 7 21.81 -8.69 13.25
C ALA A 7 21.60 -10.22 13.23
N HIS A 8 20.36 -10.68 13.37
CA HIS A 8 20.04 -12.12 13.44
C HIS A 8 18.91 -12.56 12.52
N THR A 9 18.47 -11.73 11.56
CA THR A 9 17.36 -12.10 10.69
C THR A 9 17.51 -11.46 9.33
N LYS A 10 17.23 -12.23 8.28
CA LYS A 10 17.08 -11.75 6.92
C LYS A 10 15.67 -12.08 6.44
N TRP A 11 14.99 -11.12 5.82
CA TRP A 11 13.62 -11.34 5.33
C TRP A 11 13.35 -10.58 4.05
N ASN A 12 12.36 -11.07 3.31
CA ASN A 12 11.81 -10.43 2.12
C ASN A 12 10.28 -10.43 2.24
N CYS A 13 9.74 -9.35 2.79
CA CYS A 13 8.32 -9.19 3.08
C CYS A 13 7.64 -8.42 1.96
N LYS A 14 7.33 -9.09 0.84
CA LYS A 14 6.57 -8.53 -0.27
C LYS A 14 5.13 -9.02 -0.22
N TYR A 15 4.18 -8.09 -0.25
CA TYR A 15 2.75 -8.38 -0.19
C TYR A 15 2.00 -7.74 -1.35
N HIS A 16 1.01 -8.45 -1.89
CA HIS A 16 0.07 -7.91 -2.86
C HIS A 16 -1.23 -7.51 -2.16
N ILE A 17 -1.38 -6.22 -1.87
CA ILE A 17 -2.51 -5.67 -1.10
C ILE A 17 -3.48 -4.97 -2.07
N VAL A 18 -4.77 -5.32 -2.00
CA VAL A 18 -5.83 -4.74 -2.85
C VAL A 18 -6.98 -4.25 -1.99
N PHE A 19 -7.49 -3.06 -2.30
CA PHE A 19 -8.64 -2.47 -1.63
C PHE A 19 -9.81 -2.29 -2.59
N ALA A 20 -11.03 -2.54 -2.11
CA ALA A 20 -12.26 -2.31 -2.85
C ALA A 20 -13.20 -1.39 -2.07
N PRO A 21 -13.84 -0.40 -2.72
CA PRO A 21 -14.79 0.47 -2.06
C PRO A 21 -16.05 -0.31 -1.67
N LYS A 22 -16.72 0.12 -0.59
CA LYS A 22 -18.00 -0.46 -0.15
C LYS A 22 -19.00 -0.44 -1.31
N TYR A 23 -19.68 -1.57 -1.53
CA TYR A 23 -20.59 -1.79 -2.67
C TYR A 23 -19.95 -1.71 -4.07
N ARG A 24 -18.61 -1.80 -4.18
CA ARG A 24 -17.86 -1.73 -5.46
C ARG A 24 -18.19 -0.51 -6.32
N ARG A 25 -18.58 0.60 -5.68
CA ARG A 25 -18.87 1.85 -6.37
C ARG A 25 -17.61 2.40 -7.03
N LYS A 26 -17.73 3.00 -8.22
CA LYS A 26 -16.62 3.67 -8.91
C LYS A 26 -16.25 5.04 -8.32
N VAL A 27 -16.32 5.20 -7.00
CA VAL A 27 -16.01 6.44 -6.27
C VAL A 27 -14.51 6.65 -6.05
N ALA A 28 -13.73 5.58 -6.01
CA ALA A 28 -12.28 5.66 -5.83
C ALA A 28 -11.51 6.11 -7.10
N TYR A 29 -12.22 6.43 -8.19
CA TYR A 29 -11.62 6.83 -9.46
C TYR A 29 -11.65 8.35 -9.63
N GLY A 30 -10.68 8.92 -10.37
CA GLY A 30 -10.55 10.36 -10.57
C GLY A 30 -9.81 11.04 -9.43
N LYS A 31 -10.32 12.19 -8.94
CA LYS A 31 -9.64 13.04 -7.95
C LYS A 31 -9.35 12.31 -6.62
N MET A 32 -10.30 11.50 -6.13
CA MET A 32 -10.14 10.74 -4.89
C MET A 32 -9.00 9.71 -4.95
N LYS A 33 -8.62 9.22 -6.15
CA LYS A 33 -7.50 8.28 -6.30
C LYS A 33 -6.19 8.88 -5.80
N GLN A 34 -5.97 10.17 -6.09
CA GLN A 34 -4.73 10.85 -5.74
C GLN A 34 -4.66 11.13 -4.24
N ASP A 35 -5.78 11.52 -3.63
CA ASP A 35 -5.87 11.71 -2.17
C ASP A 35 -5.62 10.40 -1.43
N ILE A 36 -6.24 9.29 -1.88
CA ILE A 36 -6.02 7.95 -1.30
C ILE A 36 -4.54 7.55 -1.38
N ALA A 37 -3.89 7.77 -2.54
CA ALA A 37 -2.47 7.47 -2.70
C ALA A 37 -1.59 8.31 -1.76
N ASN A 38 -1.88 9.60 -1.62
CA ASN A 38 -1.17 10.51 -0.73
C ASN A 38 -1.32 10.10 0.74
N ILE A 39 -2.53 9.75 1.18
CA ILE A 39 -2.80 9.27 2.55
C ILE A 39 -2.04 7.97 2.83
N LEU A 40 -2.08 7.00 1.92
CA LEU A 40 -1.35 5.73 2.08
C LEU A 40 0.17 5.95 2.15
N SER A 41 0.70 6.83 1.29
CA SER A 41 2.13 7.16 1.33
C SER A 41 2.52 7.90 2.60
N MET A 42 1.63 8.72 3.19
CA MET A 42 1.87 9.39 4.45
C MET A 42 1.88 8.42 5.63
N LEU A 43 0.96 7.44 5.64
CA LEU A 43 0.82 6.48 6.75
C LEU A 43 1.90 5.38 6.75
N CYS A 44 2.40 5.00 5.57
CA CYS A 44 3.40 3.93 5.42
C CYS A 44 4.83 4.46 5.23
N LYS A 45 5.08 5.73 5.56
CA LYS A 45 6.43 6.27 5.76
C LYS A 45 7.00 5.79 7.09
#